data_AF-A0A7W1Q7W1-F1
#
_entry.id   AF-A0A7W1Q7W1-F1
#
_cell.length_a   1.000
_cell.length_b   1.000
_cell.length_c   1.000
_cell.angle_alpha   90.00
_cell.angle_beta   90.00
_cell.angle_gamma   90.00
#
_symmetry.space_group_name_H-M   'P 1'
#
loop_
_entity.id
_entity.type
_entity.pdbx_description
1 polymer ?
#
loop_
_entity_poly.entity_id
_entity_poly.type
_entity_poly.pdbx_seq_one_letter_code
_entity_poly.pdbx_strand_id
1 'polypeptide(L)'
;MKLSYFWRGLPGHPIHPPLTGATIGAFTFATVAGLAEVTGITENSGAYGWWIALVFGLIVTVPTALTGLLDWLSIERGTELWKTATSHMIAMLSATVFFALAAIFGHAAYKHGDTSSGAYTLTVIGFLLETLGGWLGGAVVYVHGMRVLNLVREPAGRAVSPIPHAEKERAEGS
;
A
#
# COMPACT_ATOMS: atom_id res chain seq x y z
N MET A 1 6.90 10.95 -25.69
CA MET A 1 6.54 10.21 -24.46
C MET A 1 5.48 11.00 -23.72
N LYS A 2 4.44 10.35 -23.16
CA LYS A 2 3.41 11.05 -22.39
C LYS A 2 4.01 11.51 -21.05
N LEU A 3 3.75 12.76 -20.65
CA LEU A 3 4.25 13.30 -19.39
C LEU A 3 3.73 12.50 -18.18
N SER A 4 2.53 11.90 -18.33
CA SER A 4 1.91 11.05 -17.31
C SER A 4 2.73 9.83 -16.89
N TYR A 5 3.66 9.37 -17.72
CA TYR A 5 4.49 8.21 -17.40
C TYR A 5 5.40 8.45 -16.18
N PHE A 6 5.75 9.70 -15.87
CA PHE A 6 6.60 10.01 -14.71
C PHE A 6 5.93 9.75 -13.36
N TRP A 7 4.61 9.92 -13.26
CA TRP A 7 3.89 9.74 -11.99
C TRP A 7 2.92 8.55 -11.99
N ARG A 8 2.44 8.12 -13.16
CA ARG A 8 1.61 6.91 -13.27
C ARG A 8 2.41 5.65 -13.53
N GLY A 9 3.58 5.75 -14.13
CA GLY A 9 4.27 4.60 -14.71
C GLY A 9 3.80 4.30 -16.13
N LEU A 10 4.36 3.23 -16.69
CA LEU A 10 4.09 2.81 -18.06
C LEU A 10 2.82 1.94 -18.13
N PRO A 11 2.18 1.82 -19.31
CA PRO A 11 1.11 0.85 -19.52
C PRO A 11 1.52 -0.56 -19.06
N GLY A 12 0.74 -1.15 -18.15
CA GLY A 12 1.01 -2.46 -17.55
C GLY A 12 2.10 -2.48 -16.47
N HIS A 13 2.79 -1.36 -16.23
CA HIS A 13 3.79 -1.18 -15.16
C HIS A 13 3.49 0.10 -14.35
N PRO A 14 2.35 0.12 -13.62
CA PRO A 14 1.99 1.24 -12.76
C PRO A 14 2.99 1.40 -11.60
N ILE A 15 3.22 2.65 -11.16
CA ILE A 15 4.11 2.95 -10.03
C ILE A 15 3.50 2.58 -8.68
N HIS A 16 2.17 2.66 -8.55
CA HIS A 16 1.49 2.46 -7.28
C HIS A 16 1.69 1.04 -6.68
N PRO A 17 1.55 -0.08 -7.42
CA PRO A 17 1.65 -1.42 -6.83
C PRO A 17 3.02 -1.81 -6.23
N PRO A 18 4.17 -1.46 -6.83
CA PRO A 18 5.46 -1.66 -6.16
C PRO A 18 5.55 -0.93 -4.81
N LEU A 19 5.01 0.29 -4.73
CA LEU A 19 5.01 1.09 -3.51
C LEU A 19 4.05 0.52 -2.44
N THR A 20 2.87 0.00 -2.86
CA THR A 20 1.98 -0.71 -1.93
C THR A 20 2.64 -1.97 -1.38
N GLY A 21 3.39 -2.73 -2.19
CA GLY A 21 4.14 -3.89 -1.72
C GLY A 21 5.13 -3.56 -0.59
N ALA A 22 5.89 -2.48 -0.75
CA ALA A 22 6.81 -2.00 0.28
C ALA A 22 6.07 -1.51 1.55
N THR A 23 4.98 -0.77 1.37
CA THR A 23 4.16 -0.25 2.48
C THR A 23 3.51 -1.38 3.28
N ILE A 24 2.85 -2.32 2.58
CA ILE A 24 2.16 -3.45 3.19
C ILE A 24 3.16 -4.37 3.90
N GLY A 25 4.29 -4.65 3.25
CA GLY A 25 5.36 -5.44 3.85
C GLY A 25 5.89 -4.82 5.15
N ALA A 26 6.08 -3.49 5.18
CA ALA A 26 6.56 -2.78 6.36
C ALA A 26 5.57 -2.87 7.53
N PHE A 27 4.28 -2.58 7.31
CA PHE A 27 3.28 -2.63 8.38
C PHE A 27 2.92 -4.05 8.81
N THR A 28 2.94 -5.02 7.90
CA THR A 28 2.84 -6.44 8.23
C THR A 28 4.00 -6.85 9.14
N PHE A 29 5.24 -6.52 8.77
CA PHE A 29 6.40 -6.81 9.59
C PHE A 29 6.34 -6.10 10.94
N ALA A 30 5.92 -4.83 10.98
CA ALA A 30 5.74 -4.10 12.22
C ALA A 30 4.77 -4.87 13.15
N THR A 31 3.63 -5.30 12.63
CA THR A 31 2.62 -6.07 13.38
C THR A 31 3.20 -7.37 13.93
N VAL A 32 3.94 -8.13 13.12
CA VAL A 32 4.57 -9.40 13.55
C VAL A 32 5.69 -9.17 14.56
N ALA A 33 6.53 -8.16 14.38
CA ALA A 33 7.61 -7.82 15.32
C ALA A 33 7.05 -7.37 16.67
N GLY A 34 5.97 -6.57 16.66
CA GLY A 34 5.27 -6.17 17.87
C GLY A 34 4.64 -7.36 18.57
N LEU A 35 4.04 -8.30 17.81
CA LEU A 35 3.50 -9.55 18.36
C LEU A 35 4.60 -10.38 19.04
N ALA A 36 5.74 -10.55 18.38
CA ALA A 36 6.87 -11.31 18.90
C ALA A 36 7.38 -10.73 20.22
N GLU A 37 7.41 -9.40 20.33
CA GLU A 37 7.79 -8.73 21.57
C GLU A 37 6.77 -8.97 22.68
N VAL A 38 5.48 -8.69 22.44
CA VAL A 38 4.46 -8.78 23.50
C VAL A 38 4.20 -10.22 23.96
N THR A 39 4.63 -11.21 23.17
CA THR A 39 4.57 -12.64 23.51
C THR A 39 5.88 -13.16 24.12
N GLY A 40 6.91 -12.33 24.23
CA GLY A 40 8.22 -12.70 24.78
C GLY A 40 9.04 -13.62 23.88
N ILE A 41 8.71 -13.71 22.58
CA ILE A 41 9.54 -14.40 21.58
C ILE A 41 10.84 -13.64 21.37
N THR A 42 10.75 -12.31 21.35
CA THR A 42 11.90 -11.42 21.32
C THR A 42 12.05 -10.79 22.70
N GLU A 43 13.30 -10.66 23.17
CA GLU A 43 13.58 -9.92 24.41
C GLU A 43 13.25 -8.43 24.20
N ASN A 44 14.08 -7.72 23.42
CA ASN A 44 13.86 -6.30 23.09
C ASN A 44 13.83 -6.03 21.57
N SER A 45 14.25 -7.02 20.76
CA SER A 45 14.47 -6.81 19.33
C SER A 45 13.18 -6.63 18.53
N GLY A 46 12.06 -7.18 19.02
CA GLY A 46 10.75 -7.02 18.42
C GLY A 46 10.23 -5.60 18.59
N ALA A 47 10.43 -4.98 19.77
CA ALA A 47 10.09 -3.57 19.98
C ALA A 47 10.83 -2.64 19.00
N TYR A 48 12.13 -2.86 18.81
CA TYR A 48 12.91 -2.07 17.87
C TYR A 48 12.46 -2.29 16.42
N GLY A 49 12.26 -3.54 16.02
CA GLY A 49 11.79 -3.89 14.69
C GLY A 49 10.41 -3.32 14.38
N TRP A 50 9.47 -3.43 15.33
CA TRP A 50 8.11 -2.90 15.24
C TRP A 50 8.11 -1.40 14.96
N TRP A 51 8.77 -0.61 15.81
CA TRP A 51 8.71 0.84 15.70
C TRP A 51 9.47 1.37 14.46
N ILE A 52 10.64 0.81 14.15
CA ILE A 52 11.39 1.19 12.94
C ILE A 52 10.57 0.89 11.69
N ALA A 53 9.88 -0.26 11.66
CA ALA A 53 9.04 -0.63 10.54
C ALA A 53 7.78 0.24 10.42
N LEU A 54 7.17 0.67 11.52
CA LEU A 54 6.10 1.67 11.50
C LEU A 54 6.59 2.98 10.84
N VAL A 55 7.75 3.49 11.26
CA VAL A 55 8.30 4.74 10.71
C VAL A 55 8.65 4.59 9.24
N PHE A 56 9.33 3.50 8.87
CA PHE A 56 9.65 3.21 7.47
C PHE A 56 8.39 3.07 6.63
N GLY A 57 7.39 2.32 7.10
CA GLY A 57 6.09 2.18 6.46
C GLY A 57 5.43 3.54 6.22
N LEU A 58 5.37 4.41 7.23
CA LEU A 58 4.80 5.75 7.11
C LEU A 58 5.54 6.63 6.10
N ILE A 59 6.88 6.52 6.00
CA ILE A 59 7.66 7.23 4.97
C ILE A 59 7.27 6.75 3.57
N VAL A 60 7.18 5.43 3.35
CA VAL A 60 6.81 4.85 2.05
C VAL A 60 5.32 5.05 1.72
N THR A 61 4.46 5.18 2.73
CA THR A 61 3.04 5.52 2.54
C THR A 61 2.87 6.84 1.82
N VAL A 62 3.76 7.82 2.00
CA VAL A 62 3.64 9.14 1.33
C VAL A 62 3.63 9.01 -0.20
N PRO A 63 4.68 8.48 -0.87
CA PRO A 63 4.63 8.29 -2.32
C PRO A 63 3.55 7.27 -2.75
N THR A 64 3.23 6.27 -1.92
CA THR A 64 2.16 5.31 -2.20
C THR A 64 0.79 6.00 -2.29
N ALA A 65 0.44 6.80 -1.30
CA ALA A 65 -0.83 7.52 -1.24
C ALA A 65 -0.93 8.58 -2.35
N LEU A 66 0.17 9.28 -2.66
CA LEU A 66 0.19 10.28 -3.74
C LEU A 66 -0.05 9.63 -5.10
N THR A 67 0.62 8.52 -5.41
CA THR A 67 0.43 7.81 -6.68
C THR A 67 -0.97 7.22 -6.80
N GLY A 68 -1.53 6.67 -5.72
CA GLY A 68 -2.91 6.18 -5.67
C GLY A 68 -3.95 7.30 -5.83
N LEU A 69 -3.70 8.48 -5.22
CA LEU A 69 -4.57 9.65 -5.36
C LEU A 69 -4.59 10.17 -6.81
N LEU A 70 -3.44 10.21 -7.49
CA LEU A 70 -3.36 10.61 -8.90
C LEU A 70 -4.08 9.63 -9.83
N ASP A 71 -4.14 8.35 -9.47
CA ASP A 71 -4.95 7.36 -10.18
C ASP A 71 -6.45 7.57 -9.90
N TRP A 72 -6.83 7.76 -8.63
CA TRP A 72 -8.20 8.05 -8.22
C TRP A 72 -8.79 9.30 -8.89
N LEU A 73 -8.00 10.37 -9.03
CA LEU A 73 -8.44 11.62 -9.66
C LEU A 73 -8.83 11.47 -11.14
N SER A 74 -8.43 10.40 -11.82
CA SER A 74 -8.85 10.12 -13.20
C SER A 74 -10.13 9.31 -13.33
N ILE A 75 -10.64 8.78 -12.22
CA ILE A 75 -11.85 7.96 -12.24
C ILE A 75 -13.06 8.88 -12.40
N GLU A 76 -13.95 8.55 -13.32
CA GLU A 76 -15.24 9.23 -13.45
C GLU A 76 -16.06 9.10 -12.16
N ARG A 77 -16.45 10.24 -11.59
CA ARG A 77 -17.15 10.31 -10.31
C ARG A 77 -18.51 9.61 -10.38
N GLY A 78 -18.87 8.91 -9.32
CA GLY A 78 -20.18 8.26 -9.18
C GLY A 78 -20.26 6.85 -9.77
N THR A 79 -19.28 6.42 -10.57
CA THR A 79 -19.16 5.04 -11.06
C THR A 79 -18.90 4.04 -9.91
N GLU A 80 -19.20 2.76 -10.13
CA GLU A 80 -18.93 1.71 -9.12
C GLU A 80 -17.43 1.53 -8.85
N LEU A 81 -16.58 1.74 -9.87
CA LEU A 81 -15.13 1.84 -9.70
C LEU A 81 -14.77 3.00 -8.77
N TRP A 82 -15.34 4.19 -8.97
CA TRP A 82 -15.07 5.35 -8.11
C TRP A 82 -15.49 5.11 -6.66
N LYS A 83 -16.67 4.51 -6.43
CA LYS A 83 -17.12 4.16 -5.08
C LYS A 83 -16.17 3.17 -4.41
N THR A 84 -15.81 2.10 -5.12
CA THR A 84 -14.89 1.07 -4.61
C THR A 84 -13.51 1.65 -4.30
N ALA A 85 -12.95 2.45 -5.20
CA ALA A 85 -11.66 3.11 -5.03
C ALA A 85 -11.69 4.15 -3.90
N THR A 86 -12.81 4.84 -3.70
CA THR A 86 -12.99 5.77 -2.58
C THR A 86 -13.06 5.03 -1.24
N SER A 87 -13.80 3.91 -1.16
CA SER A 87 -13.83 3.06 0.03
C SER A 87 -12.45 2.50 0.36
N HIS A 88 -11.71 2.04 -0.66
CA HIS A 88 -10.30 1.63 -0.51
C HIS A 88 -9.46 2.78 0.08
N MET A 89 -9.50 3.96 -0.53
CA MET A 89 -8.74 5.13 -0.06
C MET A 89 -9.08 5.50 1.39
N ILE A 90 -10.36 5.50 1.77
CA ILE A 90 -10.80 5.77 3.15
C ILE A 90 -10.19 4.74 4.11
N ALA A 91 -10.28 3.44 3.80
CA ALA A 91 -9.70 2.38 4.62
C ALA A 91 -8.19 2.56 4.80
N MET A 92 -7.46 2.87 3.73
CA MET A 92 -6.00 3.08 3.78
C MET A 92 -5.59 4.33 4.56
N LEU A 93 -6.34 5.44 4.42
CA LEU A 93 -6.10 6.64 5.20
C LEU A 93 -6.39 6.41 6.69
N SER A 94 -7.46 5.68 7.02
CA SER A 94 -7.73 5.27 8.40
C SER A 94 -6.60 4.40 8.94
N ALA A 95 -6.17 3.36 8.21
CA ALA A 95 -5.04 2.52 8.61
C ALA A 95 -3.77 3.36 8.87
N THR A 96 -3.46 4.29 7.97
CA THR A 96 -2.31 5.21 8.10
C THR A 96 -2.38 6.04 9.37
N VAL A 97 -3.56 6.57 9.73
CA VAL A 97 -3.76 7.31 10.99
C VAL A 97 -3.47 6.41 12.19
N PHE A 98 -3.98 5.17 12.21
CA PHE A 98 -3.72 4.23 13.30
C PHE A 98 -2.23 3.88 13.44
N PHE A 99 -1.53 3.63 12.33
CA PHE A 99 -0.08 3.40 12.35
C PHE A 99 0.72 4.64 12.80
N ALA A 100 0.31 5.84 12.38
CA ALA A 100 0.93 7.08 12.82
C ALA A 100 0.75 7.30 14.33
N LEU A 101 -0.47 7.07 14.85
CA LEU A 101 -0.73 7.15 16.28
C LEU A 101 0.04 6.07 17.06
N ALA A 102 0.15 4.85 16.53
CA ALA A 102 0.98 3.81 17.11
C ALA A 102 2.45 4.23 17.20
N ALA A 103 3.01 4.82 16.14
CA ALA A 103 4.39 5.31 16.13
C ALA A 103 4.61 6.44 17.15
N ILE A 104 3.68 7.40 17.22
CA ILE A 104 3.74 8.55 18.14
C ILE A 104 3.66 8.08 19.59
N PHE A 105 2.63 7.30 19.95
CA PHE A 105 2.42 6.86 21.32
C PHE A 105 3.32 5.70 21.74
N GLY A 106 3.89 4.96 20.77
CA GLY A 106 4.83 3.88 20.99
C GLY A 106 6.27 4.31 21.21
N HIS A 107 6.65 5.53 20.79
CA HIS A 107 8.05 5.96 20.77
C HIS A 107 8.73 5.93 22.15
N ALA A 108 8.02 6.25 23.23
CA ALA A 108 8.59 6.20 24.57
C ALA A 108 8.93 4.77 25.03
N ALA A 109 8.04 3.80 24.76
CA ALA A 109 8.27 2.39 25.08
C ALA A 109 9.39 1.80 24.20
N TYR A 110 9.36 2.10 22.90
CA TYR A 110 10.41 1.72 21.96
C TYR A 110 11.82 2.10 22.45
N LYS A 111 12.01 3.31 22.99
CA LYS A 111 13.31 3.76 23.51
C LYS A 111 13.84 2.92 24.68
N HIS A 112 12.96 2.22 25.38
CA HIS A 112 13.30 1.31 26.47
C HIS A 112 13.31 -0.16 26.03
N GLY A 113 13.18 -0.43 24.72
CA GLY A 113 13.12 -1.79 24.20
C GLY A 113 11.82 -2.50 24.59
N ASP A 114 10.70 -1.78 24.61
CA ASP A 114 9.40 -2.32 24.98
C ASP A 114 8.32 -1.89 23.95
N THR A 115 7.23 -2.66 23.89
CA THR A 115 6.07 -2.42 23.04
C THR A 115 4.85 -2.14 23.91
N SER A 116 4.43 -0.88 23.99
CA SER A 116 3.28 -0.52 24.84
C SER A 116 1.99 -1.15 24.31
N SER A 117 1.17 -1.70 25.22
CA SER A 117 -0.09 -2.37 24.88
C SER A 117 -1.05 -1.49 24.08
N GLY A 118 -1.12 -0.20 24.43
CA GLY A 118 -1.92 0.79 23.71
C GLY A 118 -1.45 1.03 22.27
N ALA A 119 -0.14 1.25 22.07
CA ALA A 119 0.40 1.49 20.73
C ALA A 119 0.37 0.22 19.86
N TYR A 120 0.55 -0.95 20.46
CA TYR A 120 0.40 -2.21 19.77
C TYR A 120 -1.05 -2.48 19.36
N THR A 121 -2.02 -2.16 20.22
CA THR A 121 -3.45 -2.24 19.86
C THR A 121 -3.77 -1.35 18.65
N LEU A 122 -3.24 -0.13 18.61
CA LEU A 122 -3.37 0.76 17.44
C LEU A 122 -2.73 0.15 16.19
N THR A 123 -1.57 -0.50 16.32
CA THR A 123 -0.90 -1.22 15.22
C THR A 123 -1.81 -2.32 14.66
N VAL A 124 -2.40 -3.14 15.53
CA VAL A 124 -3.31 -4.22 15.12
C VAL A 124 -4.56 -3.67 14.42
N ILE A 125 -5.15 -2.59 14.93
CA ILE A 125 -6.30 -1.94 14.27
C ILE A 125 -5.90 -1.41 12.89
N GLY A 126 -4.74 -0.76 12.79
CA GLY A 126 -4.16 -0.30 11.52
C GLY A 126 -4.02 -1.45 10.52
N PHE A 127 -3.46 -2.58 10.96
CA PHE A 127 -3.26 -3.76 10.13
C PHE A 127 -4.57 -4.42 9.65
N LEU A 128 -5.60 -4.45 10.49
CA LEU A 128 -6.92 -4.95 10.07
C LEU A 128 -7.57 -4.03 9.02
N LEU A 129 -7.47 -2.71 9.20
CA LEU A 129 -7.95 -1.72 8.22
C LEU A 129 -7.17 -1.80 6.91
N GLU A 130 -5.85 -1.97 6.98
CA GLU A 130 -4.98 -2.20 5.83
C GLU A 130 -5.38 -3.47 5.08
N THR A 131 -5.66 -4.57 5.80
CA THR A 131 -6.12 -5.83 5.20
C THR A 131 -7.44 -5.64 4.46
N LEU A 132 -8.41 -4.94 5.06
CA LEU A 132 -9.66 -4.56 4.41
C LEU A 132 -9.42 -3.66 3.19
N GLY A 133 -8.53 -2.67 3.32
CA GLY A 133 -8.10 -1.81 2.24
C GLY A 133 -7.49 -2.60 1.09
N GLY A 134 -6.64 -3.58 1.37
CA GLY A 134 -6.06 -4.50 0.40
C GLY A 134 -7.12 -5.30 -0.36
N TRP A 135 -8.14 -5.81 0.34
CA TRP A 135 -9.28 -6.48 -0.31
C TRP A 135 -10.02 -5.55 -1.29
N LEU A 136 -10.33 -4.32 -0.84
CA LEU A 136 -10.98 -3.32 -1.69
C LEU A 136 -10.10 -2.90 -2.88
N GLY A 137 -8.79 -2.76 -2.67
CA GLY A 137 -7.81 -2.49 -3.73
C GLY A 137 -7.72 -3.65 -4.74
N GLY A 138 -7.84 -4.88 -4.26
CA GLY A 138 -8.00 -6.06 -5.10
C GLY A 138 -9.23 -5.96 -5.99
N ALA A 139 -10.38 -5.50 -5.48
CA ALA A 139 -11.56 -5.26 -6.30
C ALA A 139 -11.34 -4.13 -7.34
N VAL A 140 -10.66 -3.04 -6.97
CA VAL A 140 -10.30 -1.96 -7.92
C VAL A 140 -9.51 -2.50 -9.11
N VAL A 141 -8.52 -3.37 -8.86
CA VAL A 141 -7.65 -3.90 -9.92
C VAL A 141 -8.27 -5.09 -10.65
N TYR A 142 -8.72 -6.10 -9.92
CA TYR A 142 -9.08 -7.41 -10.48
C TYR A 142 -10.56 -7.55 -10.84
N VAL A 143 -11.44 -6.74 -10.24
CA VAL A 143 -12.88 -6.74 -10.59
C VAL A 143 -13.18 -5.61 -11.57
N HIS A 144 -12.72 -4.40 -11.26
CA HIS A 144 -12.97 -3.22 -12.11
C HIS A 144 -11.90 -2.99 -13.19
N GLY A 145 -10.83 -3.78 -13.23
CA GLY A 145 -9.83 -3.74 -14.29
C GLY A 145 -8.95 -2.49 -14.31
N MET A 146 -8.91 -1.71 -13.22
CA MET A 146 -8.21 -0.43 -13.22
C MET A 146 -6.70 -0.64 -13.48
N ARG A 147 -6.23 -0.12 -14.62
CA ARG A 147 -4.84 -0.22 -15.09
C ARG A 147 -4.33 -1.64 -15.38
N VAL A 148 -5.24 -2.56 -15.69
CA VAL A 148 -4.93 -3.92 -16.14
C VAL A 148 -4.96 -3.99 -17.66
N LEU A 149 -3.97 -4.64 -18.27
CA LEU A 149 -3.95 -4.92 -19.70
C LEU A 149 -4.23 -6.41 -19.95
N ASN A 150 -5.37 -6.74 -20.55
CA ASN A 150 -5.78 -8.13 -20.83
C ASN A 150 -5.15 -8.71 -22.12
N LEU A 151 -3.83 -8.59 -22.26
CA LEU A 151 -3.08 -9.03 -23.44
C LEU A 151 -2.54 -10.47 -23.28
N VAL A 152 -3.43 -11.46 -23.20
CA VAL A 152 -3.11 -12.86 -22.87
C VAL A 152 -2.09 -13.51 -23.84
N ARG A 153 -2.03 -13.06 -25.09
CA ARG A 153 -1.13 -13.59 -26.13
C ARG A 153 0.13 -12.76 -26.34
N GLU A 154 0.37 -11.73 -25.52
CA GLU A 154 1.56 -10.89 -25.62
C GLU A 154 2.83 -11.74 -25.38
N PRO A 155 3.80 -11.77 -26.31
CA PRO A 155 5.05 -12.50 -26.09
C PRO A 155 5.76 -12.00 -24.83
N ALA A 156 6.31 -12.91 -24.02
CA ALA A 156 6.92 -12.57 -22.73
C ALA A 156 7.95 -11.43 -22.80
N GLY A 157 8.82 -11.44 -23.83
CA GLY A 157 9.81 -10.37 -24.03
C GLY A 157 9.21 -9.00 -24.31
N ARG A 158 8.03 -8.94 -24.94
CA ARG A 158 7.29 -7.70 -25.16
C ARG A 158 6.47 -7.30 -23.92
N ALA A 159 5.93 -8.27 -23.19
CA ALA A 159 5.17 -8.05 -21.96
C ALA A 159 6.00 -7.36 -20.87
N VAL A 160 7.29 -7.71 -20.71
CA VAL A 160 8.20 -7.10 -19.73
C VAL A 160 8.98 -5.89 -20.25
N SER A 161 8.80 -5.54 -21.53
CA SER A 161 9.56 -4.44 -22.14
C SER A 161 9.24 -3.10 -21.46
N PRO A 162 10.25 -2.33 -21.04
CA PRO A 162 10.08 -0.98 -20.51
C PRO A 162 9.76 0.04 -21.62
N ILE A 163 9.66 -0.40 -22.88
CA ILE A 163 9.30 0.45 -24.01
C ILE A 163 7.80 0.28 -24.28
N PRO A 164 6.98 1.33 -24.06
CA PRO A 164 5.58 1.29 -24.42
C PRO A 164 5.44 1.13 -25.94
N HIS A 165 4.48 0.31 -26.35
CA HIS A 165 4.17 0.06 -27.75
C HIS A 165 2.66 0.14 -27.96
N ALA A 166 2.24 0.34 -29.21
CA ALA A 166 0.89 0.76 -29.53
C ALA A 166 -0.21 -0.18 -29.01
N GLU A 167 0.06 -1.48 -28.91
CA GLU A 167 -0.89 -2.47 -28.36
C GLU A 167 -1.15 -2.23 -26.87
N LYS A 168 -0.11 -2.00 -26.07
CA LYS A 168 -0.24 -1.67 -24.64
C LYS A 168 -0.90 -0.31 -24.41
N GLU A 169 -0.58 0.70 -25.23
CA GLU A 169 -1.19 2.04 -25.10
C GLU A 169 -2.67 2.05 -25.47
N ARG A 170 -3.09 1.24 -26.45
CA ARG A 170 -4.51 1.05 -26.78
C ARG A 170 -5.26 0.31 -25.68
N ALA A 171 -4.65 -0.75 -25.15
CA ALA A 171 -5.25 -1.56 -24.08
C ALA A 171 -5.40 -0.81 -22.74
N GLU A 172 -4.58 0.23 -22.48
CA GLU A 172 -4.72 1.04 -21.26
C GLU A 172 -5.95 1.97 -21.31
N GLY A 173 -6.42 2.31 -22.51
CA GLY A 173 -7.58 3.19 -22.72
C GLY A 173 -8.89 2.47 -23.04
N SER A 174 -8.88 1.13 -23.08
CA SER A 174 -10.05 0.28 -23.32
C SER A 174 -10.62 -0.26 -22.02
#